data_AF-A0A7I4YJJ5-F1
#
_entry.id   AF-A0A7I4YJJ5-F1
#
_cell.length_a   1.000
_cell.length_b   1.000
_cell.length_c   1.000
_cell.angle_alpha   90.00
_cell.angle_beta   90.00
_cell.angle_gamma   90.00
#
_symmetry.space_group_name_H-M   'P 1'
#
loop_
_entity.id
_entity.type
_entity.pdbx_description
1 polymer ?
#
loop_
_entity_poly.entity_id
_entity_poly.type
_entity_poly.pdbx_seq_one_letter_code
_entity_poly.pdbx_strand_id
1 'polypeptide(L)'
;MTPRLVDRNIVRLARNDPRLTAAEILRELSTPEGPNPSLSTVQRRLREAGLFGQRPAKKPLISAKNRKARLDWAHAHKNWTVQQWRKVIWGDESKFLLFGTDGITFVRRPIGTIYPPSYQ
;
A
#
# COMPACT_ATOMS: atom_id res chain seq x y z
N MET A 1 -7.29 -15.51 26.30
CA MET A 1 -6.04 -15.91 25.62
C MET A 1 -6.41 -16.57 24.29
N THR A 2 -5.86 -16.14 23.15
CA THR A 2 -6.20 -16.77 21.85
C THR A 2 -5.46 -18.09 21.67
N PRO A 3 -6.09 -19.13 21.09
CA PRO A 3 -5.39 -20.38 20.78
C PRO A 3 -4.23 -20.15 19.80
N ARG A 4 -3.10 -20.85 20.02
CA ARG A 4 -1.90 -20.74 19.16
C ARG A 4 -2.18 -21.00 17.68
N LEU A 5 -3.13 -21.90 17.38
CA LEU A 5 -3.55 -22.20 16.02
C LEU A 5 -4.24 -21.01 15.35
N VAL A 6 -5.09 -20.30 16.07
CA VAL A 6 -5.79 -19.10 15.57
C VAL A 6 -4.79 -17.99 15.27
N ASP A 7 -3.84 -17.77 16.18
CA ASP A 7 -2.79 -16.77 16.01
C ASP A 7 -1.89 -17.07 14.80
N ARG A 8 -1.47 -18.33 14.65
CA ARG A 8 -0.72 -18.79 13.48
C ARG A 8 -1.49 -18.58 12.18
N ASN A 9 -2.79 -18.86 12.18
CA ASN A 9 -3.63 -18.70 11.00
C ASN A 9 -3.82 -17.21 10.62
N ILE A 10 -4.02 -16.32 11.60
CA ILE A 10 -4.07 -14.86 11.37
C ILE A 10 -2.82 -14.39 10.64
N VAL A 11 -1.64 -14.74 11.16
CA VAL A 11 -0.36 -14.32 10.59
C VAL A 11 -0.12 -14.97 9.22
N ARG A 12 -0.50 -16.23 9.05
CA ARG A 12 -0.39 -16.95 7.77
C ARG A 12 -1.23 -16.29 6.68
N LEU A 13 -2.49 -15.98 6.96
CA LEU A 13 -3.39 -15.32 5.99
C LEU A 13 -2.83 -13.96 5.57
N ALA A 14 -2.40 -13.13 6.53
CA ALA A 14 -1.83 -11.82 6.23
C ALA A 14 -0.48 -11.87 5.48
N ARG A 15 0.29 -12.95 5.62
CA ARG A 15 1.55 -13.12 4.86
C ARG A 15 1.29 -13.65 3.45
N ASN A 16 0.31 -14.53 3.29
CA ASN A 16 -0.07 -15.10 2.00
C ASN A 16 -0.71 -14.05 1.10
N ASP A 17 -1.64 -13.26 1.65
CA ASP A 17 -2.19 -12.08 0.98
C ASP A 17 -2.07 -10.84 1.88
N PRO A 18 -1.04 -10.02 1.64
CA PRO A 18 -0.85 -8.76 2.34
C PRO A 18 -2.00 -7.76 2.19
N ARG A 19 -2.88 -7.88 1.19
CA ARG A 19 -3.97 -6.92 0.96
C ARG A 19 -5.19 -7.18 1.83
N LEU A 20 -5.26 -8.33 2.48
CA LEU A 20 -6.39 -8.65 3.35
C LEU A 20 -6.48 -7.70 4.54
N THR A 21 -7.68 -7.15 4.72
CA THR A 21 -8.04 -6.38 5.90
C THR A 21 -8.23 -7.30 7.09
N ALA A 22 -8.21 -6.72 8.31
CA ALA A 22 -8.46 -7.51 9.51
C ALA A 22 -9.89 -8.10 9.53
N ALA A 23 -10.84 -7.44 8.86
CA ALA A 23 -12.22 -7.93 8.75
C ALA A 23 -12.33 -9.11 7.77
N GLU A 24 -11.60 -9.08 6.66
CA GLU A 24 -11.53 -10.20 5.72
C GLU A 24 -10.81 -11.40 6.34
N ILE A 25 -9.69 -11.18 7.04
CA ILE A 25 -9.00 -12.23 7.81
C ILE A 25 -9.95 -12.83 8.85
N LEU A 26 -10.72 -12.00 9.56
CA LEU A 26 -11.71 -12.49 10.51
C LEU A 26 -12.75 -13.37 9.82
N ARG A 27 -13.32 -12.91 8.70
CA ARG A 27 -14.32 -13.65 7.92
C ARG A 27 -13.78 -15.01 7.43
N GLU A 28 -12.52 -15.09 7.03
CA GLU A 28 -11.89 -16.35 6.62
C GLU A 28 -11.59 -17.30 7.77
N LEU A 29 -11.43 -16.78 8.98
CA LEU A 29 -11.19 -17.58 10.19
C LEU A 29 -12.50 -18.07 10.83
N SER A 30 -13.61 -17.37 10.59
CA SER A 30 -14.92 -17.72 11.14
C SER A 30 -15.40 -19.05 10.56
N THR A 31 -15.31 -20.12 11.35
CA THR A 31 -15.99 -21.39 11.09
C THR A 31 -17.11 -21.60 12.11
N PRO A 32 -18.22 -22.29 11.75
CA PRO A 32 -19.36 -22.49 12.66
C PRO A 32 -18.99 -23.18 13.98
N GLU A 33 -17.95 -24.01 13.97
CA GLU A 33 -17.51 -24.84 15.10
C GLU A 33 -16.19 -24.37 15.72
N GLY A 34 -15.60 -23.29 15.18
CA GLY A 34 -14.26 -22.81 15.56
C GLY A 34 -14.27 -21.64 16.54
N PRO A 35 -13.08 -21.28 17.08
CA PRO A 35 -12.93 -20.09 17.89
C PRO A 35 -13.27 -18.84 17.07
N ASN A 36 -14.15 -17.99 17.58
CA ASN A 36 -14.53 -16.74 16.92
C ASN A 36 -13.81 -15.54 17.58
N PRO A 37 -12.61 -15.14 17.10
CA PRO A 37 -11.90 -14.00 17.67
C PRO A 37 -12.62 -12.69 17.32
N SER A 38 -12.53 -11.69 18.21
CA SER A 38 -13.00 -10.34 17.86
C SER A 38 -12.08 -9.69 16.81
N LEU A 39 -12.62 -8.71 16.06
CA LEU A 39 -11.82 -7.89 15.14
C LEU A 39 -10.63 -7.23 15.85
N SER A 40 -10.83 -6.73 17.08
CA SER A 40 -9.77 -6.14 17.90
C SER A 40 -8.66 -7.13 18.23
N THR A 41 -9.00 -8.40 18.41
CA THR A 41 -8.04 -9.47 18.65
C THR A 41 -7.18 -9.73 17.42
N VAL A 42 -7.79 -9.83 16.24
CA VAL A 42 -7.08 -10.00 14.96
C VAL A 42 -6.12 -8.83 14.73
N GLN A 43 -6.59 -7.59 14.91
CA GLN A 43 -5.76 -6.39 14.77
C GLN A 43 -4.58 -6.36 15.75
N ARG A 44 -4.79 -6.76 17.00
CA ARG A 44 -3.72 -6.84 18.01
C ARG A 44 -2.67 -7.87 17.60
N ARG A 45 -3.08 -9.08 17.22
CA ARG A 45 -2.16 -10.15 16.79
C ARG A 45 -1.34 -9.78 15.57
N LEU A 46 -1.96 -9.12 14.58
CA LEU A 46 -1.22 -8.59 13.43
C LEU A 46 -0.15 -7.58 13.84
N ARG A 47 -0.46 -6.65 14.76
CA ARG A 47 0.52 -5.68 15.28
C ARG A 47 1.63 -6.34 16.07
N GLU A 48 1.32 -7.29 16.95
CA GLU A 48 2.30 -8.08 17.70
C GLU A 48 3.23 -8.88 16.77
N ALA A 49 2.71 -9.35 15.62
CA ALA A 49 3.50 -9.99 14.57
C ALA A 49 4.25 -8.99 13.66
N GLY A 50 4.19 -7.68 13.95
CA GLY A 50 4.85 -6.63 13.17
C GLY A 50 4.18 -6.29 11.83
N LEU A 51 2.96 -6.78 11.58
CA LEU A 51 2.23 -6.57 10.32
C LEU A 51 1.28 -5.38 10.43
N PHE A 52 1.75 -4.21 10.01
CA PHE A 52 0.99 -2.97 10.03
C PHE A 52 0.31 -2.72 8.70
N GLY A 53 -0.89 -2.13 8.73
CA GLY A 53 -1.54 -1.62 7.52
C GLY A 53 -0.82 -0.36 7.05
N GLN A 54 -0.22 -0.40 5.87
CA GLN A 54 0.53 0.72 5.28
C GLN A 54 0.09 0.98 3.84
N ARG A 55 0.25 2.22 3.34
CA ARG A 55 -0.02 2.52 1.92
C ARG A 55 1.03 1.82 1.04
N PRO A 56 0.63 1.07 0.00
CA PRO A 56 1.57 0.46 -0.93
C PRO A 56 2.33 1.52 -1.70
N ALA A 57 3.59 1.23 -2.05
CA ALA A 57 4.39 2.13 -2.86
C ALA A 57 4.07 1.90 -4.34
N LYS A 58 3.07 2.61 -4.87
CA LYS A 58 2.74 2.57 -6.30
C LYS A 58 3.72 3.46 -7.07
N LYS A 59 4.65 2.86 -7.82
CA LYS A 59 5.49 3.59 -8.78
C LYS A 59 5.08 3.21 -10.20
N PRO A 60 4.80 4.18 -11.08
CA PRO A 60 4.58 3.86 -12.49
C PRO A 60 5.85 3.23 -13.06
N LEU A 61 5.69 2.20 -13.88
CA LEU A 61 6.81 1.64 -14.63
C LEU A 61 7.20 2.65 -15.72
N ILE A 62 8.38 3.25 -15.58
CA ILE A 62 8.92 4.22 -16.54
C ILE A 62 9.90 3.49 -17.45
N SER A 63 9.64 3.52 -18.76
CA SER A 63 10.54 2.96 -19.79
C SER A 63 11.93 3.60 -19.71
N ALA A 64 12.96 2.87 -20.17
CA ALA A 64 14.33 3.40 -20.18
C ALA A 64 14.45 4.71 -20.99
N LYS A 65 13.74 4.80 -22.13
CA LYS A 65 13.63 6.01 -22.95
C LYS A 65 13.06 7.19 -22.16
N ASN A 66 11.93 6.98 -21.48
CA ASN A 66 11.28 8.05 -20.72
C ASN A 66 12.12 8.47 -19.51
N ARG A 67 12.84 7.53 -18.88
CA ARG A 67 13.77 7.83 -17.78
C ARG A 67 14.90 8.74 -18.24
N LYS A 68 15.51 8.44 -19.39
CA LYS A 68 16.55 9.28 -19.99
C LYS A 68 16.01 10.67 -20.33
N ALA A 69 14.89 10.76 -21.04
CA ALA A 69 14.29 12.04 -21.40
C ALA A 69 13.95 12.92 -20.18
N ARG A 70 13.43 12.32 -19.10
CA ARG A 70 13.16 13.04 -17.84
C ARG A 70 14.44 13.57 -17.18
N LEU A 71 15.51 12.76 -17.19
CA LEU A 71 16.79 13.15 -16.61
C LEU A 71 17.44 14.29 -17.41
N ASP A 72 17.47 14.17 -18.74
CA ASP A 72 18.02 15.19 -19.64
C ASP A 72 17.25 16.52 -19.49
N TRP A 73 15.91 16.46 -19.44
CA TRP A 73 15.08 17.63 -19.19
C TRP A 73 15.38 18.28 -17.84
N ALA A 74 15.49 17.49 -16.77
CA ALA A 74 15.81 18.00 -15.44
C ALA A 74 17.21 18.67 -15.39
N HIS A 75 18.20 18.10 -16.07
CA HIS A 75 19.52 18.72 -16.18
C HIS A 75 19.49 20.03 -16.96
N ALA A 76 18.77 20.08 -18.09
CA ALA A 76 18.67 21.28 -18.92
C ALA A 76 18.01 22.46 -18.18
N HIS A 77 17.11 22.17 -17.23
CA HIS A 77 16.35 23.17 -16.49
C HIS A 77 16.83 23.35 -15.04
N LYS A 78 17.89 22.66 -14.61
CA LYS A 78 18.40 22.67 -13.23
C LYS A 78 18.73 24.09 -12.72
N ASN A 79 19.29 24.92 -13.59
CA ASN A 79 19.76 26.26 -13.25
C ASN A 79 18.78 27.36 -13.67
N TRP A 80 17.53 27.00 -13.99
CA TRP A 80 16.53 28.00 -14.36
C TRP A 80 16.21 28.93 -13.20
N THR A 81 16.09 30.22 -13.52
CA THR A 81 15.71 31.25 -12.56
C THR A 81 14.19 31.26 -12.33
N VAL A 82 13.76 31.88 -11.24
CA VAL A 82 12.34 32.05 -10.91
C VAL A 82 11.59 32.77 -12.04
N GLN A 83 12.22 33.75 -12.69
CA GLN A 83 11.64 34.49 -13.81
C GLN A 83 11.44 33.61 -15.05
N GLN A 84 12.30 32.61 -15.27
CA GLN A 84 12.12 31.64 -16.36
C GLN A 84 10.96 30.69 -16.05
N TRP A 85 10.86 30.18 -14.82
CA TRP A 85 9.73 29.34 -14.40
C TRP A 85 8.38 30.05 -14.49
N ARG A 86 8.33 31.35 -14.17
CA ARG A 86 7.11 32.17 -14.27
C ARG A 86 6.56 32.30 -15.70
N LYS A 87 7.37 32.05 -16.73
CA LYS A 87 6.94 32.10 -18.13
C LYS A 87 6.30 30.78 -18.59
N VAL A 88 6.37 29.72 -17.78
CA VAL A 88 5.80 28.42 -18.11
C VAL A 88 4.35 28.36 -17.67
N ILE A 89 3.44 28.10 -18.62
CA ILE A 89 2.05 27.78 -18.35
C ILE A 89 1.92 26.26 -18.28
N TRP A 90 1.46 25.75 -17.14
CA TRP A 90 1.24 24.33 -16.92
C TRP A 90 -0.23 23.99 -17.14
N GLY A 91 -0.48 22.89 -17.84
CA GLY A 91 -1.82 22.30 -17.99
C GLY A 91 -1.72 20.79 -17.82
N ASP A 92 -2.72 20.21 -17.15
CA ASP A 92 -2.90 18.77 -17.02
C ASP A 92 -4.39 18.47 -16.86
N GLU A 93 -4.79 17.24 -17.15
CA GLU A 93 -6.16 16.77 -16.97
C GLU A 93 -6.28 16.00 -15.66
N SER A 94 -7.36 16.25 -14.91
CA SER A 94 -7.64 15.52 -13.67
C SER A 94 -9.03 14.91 -13.71
N LYS A 95 -9.12 13.66 -13.26
CA LYS A 95 -10.38 12.90 -13.17
C LYS A 95 -11.06 13.20 -11.84
N PHE A 96 -12.32 13.63 -11.89
CA PHE A 96 -13.17 13.80 -10.73
C PHE A 96 -14.31 12.78 -10.77
N LEU A 97 -14.42 11.95 -9.73
CA LEU A 97 -15.44 10.90 -9.62
C LEU A 97 -16.60 11.39 -8.77
N LEU A 98 -17.83 11.25 -9.27
CA LEU A 98 -19.06 11.57 -8.54
C LEU A 98 -19.44 10.47 -7.53
N PHE A 99 -19.13 9.22 -7.86
CA PHE A 99 -19.37 8.05 -7.01
C PHE A 99 -18.13 7.14 -7.00
N GLY A 100 -17.84 6.58 -5.83
CA GLY A 100 -16.66 5.75 -5.62
C GLY A 100 -15.36 6.55 -5.50
N THR A 101 -14.26 5.83 -5.26
CA THR A 101 -12.92 6.41 -5.21
C THR A 101 -11.94 5.46 -5.89
N ASP A 102 -10.89 6.00 -6.52
CA ASP A 102 -9.72 5.22 -6.94
C ASP A 102 -8.84 4.87 -5.70
N GLY A 103 -9.51 4.52 -4.59
CA GLY A 103 -9.01 4.51 -3.23
C GLY A 103 -7.80 3.62 -2.99
N ILE A 104 -7.28 3.70 -1.78
CA ILE A 104 -6.00 3.06 -1.45
C ILE A 104 -6.26 1.79 -0.68
N THR A 105 -6.00 0.66 -1.33
CA THR A 105 -5.87 -0.63 -0.66
C THR A 105 -4.60 -0.63 0.17
N PHE A 106 -4.75 -0.66 1.49
CA PHE A 106 -3.62 -0.81 2.39
C PHE A 106 -3.04 -2.22 2.28
N VAL A 107 -1.73 -2.35 2.50
CA VAL A 107 -1.03 -3.63 2.57
C VAL A 107 -0.50 -3.85 3.98
N ARG A 108 -0.63 -5.08 4.48
CA ARG A 108 -0.10 -5.57 5.74
C ARG A 108 1.36 -5.94 5.54
N ARG A 109 2.28 -5.15 6.09
CA ARG A 109 3.72 -5.40 5.95
C ARG A 109 4.52 -4.97 7.18
N PRO A 110 5.71 -5.56 7.39
CA PRO A 110 6.68 -5.07 8.35
C PRO A 110 7.08 -3.60 8.14
N ILE A 111 7.59 -2.97 9.18
CA ILE A 111 8.19 -1.65 9.08
C ILE A 111 9.48 -1.77 8.24
N GLY A 112 9.72 -0.82 7.33
CA GLY A 112 10.92 -0.79 6.49
C GLY A 112 10.86 -1.61 5.20
N THR A 113 9.83 -2.43 4.97
CA THR A 113 9.72 -3.28 3.77
C THR A 113 8.87 -2.63 2.67
N ILE A 114 9.25 -1.45 2.19
CA ILE A 114 8.43 -0.66 1.26
C ILE A 114 8.49 -1.19 -0.19
N TYR A 115 9.68 -1.59 -0.64
CA TYR A 115 9.96 -1.90 -2.05
C TYR A 115 9.78 -3.34 -2.52
N PRO A 116 9.66 -4.39 -1.68
CA PRO A 116 9.43 -5.74 -2.18
C PRO A 116 8.18 -5.81 -3.08
N PRO A 117 8.22 -6.53 -4.22
CA PRO A 117 7.09 -6.64 -5.15
C PRO A 117 5.81 -7.20 -4.51
N SER A 118 5.94 -8.01 -3.46
CA SER A 118 4.82 -8.56 -2.69
C SER A 118 3.94 -7.48 -2.02
N TYR A 119 4.45 -6.26 -1.85
CA TYR A 119 3.76 -5.15 -1.16
C TYR A 119 3.49 -3.92 -2.06
N GLN A 120 3.74 -4.04 -3.37
CA GLN A 120 3.47 -3.00 -4.37
C GLN A 120 2.11 -3.22 -5.03
#